data_AF-A0A377C1X3-F1
#
_entry.id   AF-A0A377C1X3-F1
#
_cell.length_a   1.000
_cell.length_b   1.000
_cell.length_c   1.000
_cell.angle_alpha   90.00
_cell.angle_beta   90.00
_cell.angle_gamma   90.00
#
_symmetry.space_group_name_H-M   'P 1'
#
loop_
_entity.id
_entity.type
_entity.pdbx_description
1 polymer ?
#
loop_
_entity_poly.entity_id
_entity_poly.type
_entity_poly.pdbx_seq_one_letter_code
_entity_poly.pdbx_strand_id
1 'polypeptide(L)' 'MRVIAIAAESSDIVAAGPHIILPPSRHFIDVEQAFCFLMYAQTFALMQSLHMGNTPDTPSASGHR' A
#
# COMPACT_ATOMS: atom_id res chain seq x y z
N MET A 1 10.94 12.46 -3.70
CA MET A 1 10.22 11.31 -4.27
C MET A 1 10.93 10.04 -3.84
N ARG A 2 10.24 9.04 -3.29
CA ARG A 2 10.81 7.74 -2.89
C ARG A 2 10.06 6.63 -3.62
N VAL A 3 10.78 5.65 -4.14
CA VAL A 3 10.22 4.46 -4.81
C VAL A 3 10.22 3.30 -3.82
N ILE A 4 9.13 2.54 -3.76
CA ILE A 4 8.99 1.36 -2.89
C ILE A 4 8.49 0.20 -3.74
N ALA A 5 9.17 -0.94 -3.70
CA ALA A 5 8.71 -2.18 -4.31
C ALA A 5 7.89 -3.02 -3.31
N ILE A 6 6.77 -3.61 -3.75
CA ILE A 6 6.02 -4.61 -2.98
C ILE A 6 5.94 -5.87 -3.83
N ALA A 7 6.49 -6.98 -3.34
CA ALA A 7 6.66 -8.20 -4.13
C ALA A 7 6.46 -9.47 -3.28
N ALA A 8 6.05 -10.57 -3.90
CA ALA A 8 5.99 -11.87 -3.22
C ALA A 8 7.37 -12.51 -3.03
N GLU A 9 8.30 -12.23 -3.95
CA GLU A 9 9.66 -12.76 -3.93
C GLU A 9 10.68 -11.63 -4.02
N SER A 10 11.87 -11.88 -3.47
CA SER A 10 12.99 -10.94 -3.55
C SER A 10 13.84 -11.22 -4.80
N SER A 11 14.42 -10.17 -5.36
CA SER A 11 15.44 -10.23 -6.41
C SER A 11 16.42 -9.08 -6.21
N ASP A 12 17.59 -9.11 -6.87
CA ASP A 12 18.59 -8.02 -6.77
C ASP A 12 17.99 -6.64 -7.05
N ILE A 13 17.05 -6.56 -8.01
CA ILE A 13 16.37 -5.31 -8.39
C ILE A 13 15.43 -4.83 -7.28
N VAL A 14 14.66 -5.75 -6.67
CA VAL A 14 13.73 -5.41 -5.56
C VAL A 14 14.52 -5.00 -4.32
N ALA A 15 15.61 -5.71 -4.02
CA ALA A 15 16.45 -5.48 -2.85
C ALA A 15 17.34 -4.23 -2.97
N ALA A 16 17.51 -3.66 -4.17
CA ALA A 16 18.35 -2.47 -4.41
C ALA A 16 17.79 -1.16 -3.79
N GLY A 17 16.57 -1.18 -3.22
CA GLY A 17 15.95 -0.02 -2.60
C GLY A 17 14.92 -0.39 -1.52
N PRO A 18 14.16 0.58 -1.00
CA PRO A 18 13.08 0.32 -0.06
C PRO A 18 12.06 -0.66 -0.64
N HIS A 19 11.76 -1.73 0.07
CA HIS A 19 10.83 -2.75 -0.40
C HIS A 19 10.08 -3.43 0.75
N ILE A 20 8.97 -4.07 0.40
CA ILE A 20 8.17 -4.92 1.27
C ILE A 20 8.03 -6.28 0.57
N ILE A 21 8.50 -7.33 1.22
CA ILE A 21 8.22 -8.71 0.79
C ILE A 21 6.93 -9.15 1.46
N LEU A 22 5.99 -9.67 0.68
CA LEU A 22 4.74 -10.21 1.20
C LEU A 22 5.02 -11.41 2.13
N PRO A 23 4.19 -11.65 3.16
CA PRO A 23 4.35 -12.82 4.01
C PRO A 23 4.40 -14.13 3.20
N PRO A 24 5.17 -15.14 3.62
CA PRO A 24 5.24 -16.41 2.91
C PRO A 24 3.87 -17.06 2.71
N SER A 25 3.58 -17.50 1.49
CA SER A 25 2.33 -18.15 1.10
C SER A 25 2.56 -19.16 -0.01
N ARG A 26 1.51 -19.89 -0.42
CA ARG A 26 1.51 -20.54 -1.75
C ARG A 26 1.64 -19.49 -2.85
N HIS A 27 1.97 -19.92 -4.06
CA HIS A 27 1.91 -19.06 -5.24
C HIS A 27 0.50 -18.47 -5.40
N PHE A 28 0.44 -17.15 -5.57
CA PHE A 28 -0.77 -16.38 -5.84
C PHE A 28 -0.73 -15.86 -7.27
N ILE A 29 -1.85 -15.94 -7.99
CA ILE A 29 -1.98 -15.23 -9.26
C ILE A 29 -2.14 -13.72 -9.02
N ASP A 30 -1.89 -12.89 -10.03
CA ASP A 30 -1.90 -11.43 -9.88
C ASP A 30 -3.21 -10.87 -9.29
N VAL A 31 -4.36 -11.46 -9.64
CA VAL A 31 -5.66 -11.06 -9.09
C VAL A 31 -5.76 -11.36 -7.59
N GLU A 32 -5.16 -12.45 -7.11
CA GLU A 32 -5.07 -12.74 -5.66
C GLU A 32 -4.09 -11.77 -4.98
N GLN A 33 -2.94 -11.48 -5.61
CA GLN A 33 -1.96 -10.53 -5.08
C GLN A 33 -2.48 -9.09 -5.00
N ALA A 34 -3.40 -8.69 -5.88
CA ALA A 34 -4.04 -7.37 -5.83
C ALA A 34 -4.65 -7.08 -4.44
N PHE A 35 -5.25 -8.09 -3.80
CA PHE A 35 -5.78 -7.95 -2.43
C PHE A 35 -4.67 -7.67 -1.42
N CYS A 36 -3.52 -8.33 -1.54
CA CYS A 36 -2.37 -8.06 -0.68
C CYS A 36 -1.87 -6.62 -0.85
N PHE A 37 -1.74 -6.13 -2.08
CA PHE A 37 -1.30 -4.76 -2.35
C PHE A 37 -2.29 -3.72 -1.84
N LEU A 38 -3.59 -3.97 -1.96
CA LEU A 38 -4.63 -3.08 -1.47
C LEU A 38 -4.54 -2.87 0.05
N MET A 39 -4.17 -3.88 0.84
CA MET A 39 -4.02 -3.72 2.28
C MET A 39 -2.98 -2.65 2.64
N TYR A 40 -1.84 -2.63 1.96
CA TYR A 40 -0.81 -1.62 2.18
C TYR A 40 -1.25 -0.23 1.67
N ALA A 41 -1.88 -0.18 0.50
CA ALA A 41 -2.35 1.08 -0.09
C ALA A 41 -3.44 1.74 0.78
N GLN A 42 -4.43 0.98 1.24
CA GLN A 42 -5.54 1.45 2.07
C GLN A 42 -5.04 1.92 3.44
N THR A 43 -4.20 1.12 4.11
CA THR A 43 -3.65 1.49 5.42
C THR A 43 -2.76 2.72 5.31
N PHE A 44 -1.95 2.82 4.25
CA PHE A 44 -1.16 4.03 3.99
C PHE A 44 -2.05 5.26 3.80
N ALA A 45 -3.07 5.18 2.94
CA ALA A 45 -3.98 6.29 2.70
C ALA A 45 -4.72 6.74 3.98
N LEU A 46 -5.17 5.79 4.79
CA LEU A 46 -5.81 6.06 6.08
C LEU A 46 -4.87 6.80 7.04
N MET A 47 -3.65 6.27 7.24
CA MET A 47 -2.68 6.86 8.14
C MET A 47 -2.23 8.24 7.66
N GLN A 48 -2.09 8.44 6.35
CA GLN A 48 -1.79 9.74 5.78
C GLN A 48 -2.93 10.74 5.97
N SER A 49 -4.19 10.32 5.83
CA SER A 49 -5.34 11.17 6.11
C SER A 49 -5.33 11.67 7.57
N LEU A 50 -5.14 10.75 8.53
CA LEU A 50 -5.01 11.07 9.96
C LEU A 50 -3.81 11.98 10.23
N HIS A 51 -2.65 11.69 9.63
CA HIS A 51 -1.43 12.48 9.81
C HIS A 51 -1.59 13.92 9.33
N MET A 52 -2.36 14.14 8.26
CA MET A 52 -2.67 15.48 7.74
C MET A 52 -3.78 16.20 8.53
N GLY A 53 -4.36 15.54 9.55
CA GLY A 53 -5.45 16.11 10.37
C GLY A 53 -6.83 16.05 9.71
N ASN A 54 -7.00 15.26 8.64
CA ASN A 54 -8.31 15.04 8.03
C ASN A 54 -9.13 14.03 8.85
N THR A 55 -10.45 14.01 8.63
CA THR A 55 -11.33 12.93 9.05
C THR A 55 -11.39 11.89 7.92
N PRO A 56 -10.81 10.68 8.06
CA PRO A 56 -10.72 9.73 6.94
C PRO A 56 -12.06 9.28 6.36
N ASP A 57 -13.12 9.29 7.16
CA ASP A 57 -14.49 8.97 6.72
C ASP A 57 -15.11 10.10 5.89
N THR A 58 -14.63 11.33 6.06
CA THR A 58 -15.10 12.55 5.36
C THR A 58 -13.93 13.46 5.00
N PRO A 59 -12.98 13.01 4.16
CA PRO A 59 -11.70 13.69 4.00
C PRO A 59 -11.79 15.01 3.23
N SER A 60 -12.91 15.24 2.53
CA SER A 60 -13.22 16.53 1.91
C SER A 60 -14.03 17.39 2.88
N ALA A 61 -13.41 18.44 3.39
CA ALA A 61 -14.07 19.43 4.25
C ALA A 61 -15.28 20.11 3.56
N SER A 62 -15.33 20.10 2.23
CA SER A 62 -16.39 20.69 1.42
C SER A 62 -17.30 19.67 0.73
N GLY A 63 -17.37 18.43 1.21
CA GLY A 63 -18.13 17.34 0.59
C GLY A 63 -19.61 17.69 0.33
N HIS A 64 -19.90 18.21 -0.86
CA HIS A 64 -21.21 18.48 -1.49
C HIS A 64 -22.21 19.39 -0.75
N ARG A 65 -22.37 20.62 -1.29
CA ARG A 65 -23.69 21.15 -1.64
C ARG A 65 -23.98 20.78 -3.09
#